data_AF-A0A2N3D6S8-F1
#
_entry.id   AF-A0A2N3D6S8-F1
#
_cell.length_a   1.000
_cell.length_b   1.000
_cell.length_c   1.000
_cell.angle_alpha   90.00
_cell.angle_beta   90.00
_cell.angle_gamma   90.00
#
_symmetry.space_group_name_H-M   'P 1'
#
loop_
_entity.id
_entity.type
_entity.pdbx_description
1 polymer ?
#
loop_
_entity_poly.entity_id
_entity_poly.type
_entity_poly.pdbx_seq_one_letter_code
_entity_poly.pdbx_strand_id
1 'polypeptide(L)'
;MSEPPSPARRAAQAVDALRHGWPLAFDAGPTLLPVETAIASGASAPQMLISAARAATLKLANQRDAAAPHAPVLIAGGERFGLRDALPIADPALDLGNPLKGPFKALTLTWEESARAALELARIAGILPAFLVDPVDAGEAVAVAPSDLAAYANAGALRII
;
A
#
# COMPACT_ATOMS: atom_id res chain seq x y z
N MET A 1 -24.55 -23.77 -2.00
CA MET A 1 -23.69 -22.65 -1.57
C MET A 1 -22.25 -23.09 -1.78
N SER A 2 -21.47 -22.39 -2.59
CA SER A 2 -20.06 -22.74 -2.81
C SER A 2 -19.22 -22.34 -1.60
N GLU A 3 -18.27 -23.19 -1.22
CA GLU A 3 -17.31 -22.93 -0.16
C GLU A 3 -16.40 -21.73 -0.52
N PRO A 4 -16.06 -20.84 0.44
CA PRO A 4 -15.19 -19.71 0.14
C PRO A 4 -13.78 -20.17 -0.31
N PRO A 5 -13.09 -19.39 -1.16
CA PRO A 5 -11.73 -19.71 -1.58
C PRO A 5 -10.78 -19.80 -0.38
N SER A 6 -9.75 -20.65 -0.48
CA SER A 6 -8.74 -20.80 0.57
C SER A 6 -7.95 -19.48 0.82
N PRO A 7 -7.37 -19.28 2.02
CA PRO A 7 -6.58 -18.09 2.32
C PRO A 7 -5.42 -17.84 1.32
N ALA A 8 -4.70 -18.89 0.93
CA ALA A 8 -3.63 -18.78 -0.07
C ALA A 8 -4.16 -18.34 -1.45
N ARG A 9 -5.36 -18.82 -1.85
CA ARG A 9 -6.00 -18.39 -3.09
C ARG A 9 -6.43 -16.92 -3.00
N ARG A 10 -6.98 -16.47 -1.87
CA ARG A 10 -7.34 -15.06 -1.66
C ARG A 10 -6.13 -14.13 -1.71
N ALA A 11 -5.00 -14.53 -1.12
CA ALA A 11 -3.75 -13.79 -1.24
C ALA A 11 -3.24 -13.70 -2.69
N ALA A 12 -3.31 -14.79 -3.46
CA ALA A 12 -2.97 -14.77 -4.88
C ALA A 12 -3.90 -13.84 -5.68
N GLN A 13 -5.19 -13.82 -5.35
CA GLN A 13 -6.16 -12.88 -5.93
C GLN A 13 -5.83 -11.43 -5.56
N ALA A 14 -5.38 -11.15 -4.33
CA ALA A 14 -4.94 -9.82 -3.93
C ALA A 14 -3.69 -9.38 -4.70
N VAL A 15 -2.70 -10.27 -4.89
CA VAL A 15 -1.52 -9.98 -5.72
C VAL A 15 -1.92 -9.67 -7.17
N ASP A 16 -2.83 -10.45 -7.74
CA ASP A 16 -3.35 -10.23 -9.09
C ASP A 16 -4.13 -8.92 -9.18
N ALA A 17 -4.95 -8.60 -8.19
CA ALA A 17 -5.68 -7.35 -8.09
C ALA A 17 -4.73 -6.13 -8.12
N LEU A 18 -3.63 -6.20 -7.37
CA LEU A 18 -2.61 -5.14 -7.37
C LEU A 18 -1.94 -4.96 -8.74
N ARG A 19 -1.66 -6.06 -9.46
CA ARG A 19 -1.11 -6.00 -10.82
C ARG A 19 -2.08 -5.39 -11.83
N HIS A 20 -3.39 -5.53 -11.59
CA HIS A 20 -4.45 -4.93 -12.40
C HIS A 20 -4.90 -3.55 -11.91
N GLY A 21 -4.28 -3.02 -10.86
CA GLY A 21 -4.59 -1.68 -10.34
C GLY A 21 -5.90 -1.60 -9.56
N TRP A 22 -6.40 -2.72 -9.03
CA TRP A 22 -7.64 -2.76 -8.25
C TRP A 22 -7.38 -2.49 -6.77
N PRO A 23 -8.32 -1.81 -6.08
CA PRO A 23 -8.19 -1.57 -4.66
C PRO A 23 -8.33 -2.85 -3.84
N LEU A 24 -7.68 -2.87 -2.68
CA LEU A 24 -7.82 -3.90 -1.66
C LEU A 24 -8.64 -3.36 -0.49
N ALA A 25 -9.65 -4.09 -0.05
CA ALA A 25 -10.44 -3.76 1.15
C ALA A 25 -10.05 -4.70 2.30
N PHE A 26 -9.54 -4.13 3.39
CA PHE A 26 -9.19 -4.88 4.60
C PHE A 26 -10.35 -4.86 5.61
N ASP A 27 -10.75 -6.02 6.13
CA ASP A 27 -11.94 -6.14 7.01
C ASP A 27 -11.95 -5.21 8.23
N ALA A 28 -10.77 -4.98 8.84
CA ALA A 28 -10.58 -4.08 9.98
C ALA A 28 -9.63 -2.92 9.64
N GLY A 29 -9.50 -2.59 8.35
CA GLY A 29 -8.59 -1.57 7.84
C GLY A 29 -9.22 -0.73 6.74
N PRO A 30 -8.45 0.21 6.17
CA PRO A 30 -8.92 1.04 5.09
C PRO A 30 -9.00 0.27 3.77
N THR A 31 -9.65 0.89 2.78
CA THR A 31 -9.45 0.54 1.38
C THR A 31 -8.14 1.14 0.89
N LEU A 32 -7.30 0.33 0.24
CA LEU A 32 -5.98 0.71 -0.25
C LEU A 32 -5.90 0.54 -1.76
N LEU A 33 -5.61 1.64 -2.47
CA LEU A 33 -5.47 1.63 -3.93
C LEU A 33 -3.98 1.78 -4.31
N PRO A 34 -3.39 0.88 -5.11
CA PRO A 34 -1.96 0.94 -5.46
C PRO A 34 -1.64 2.16 -6.30
N VAL A 35 -0.62 2.92 -5.90
CA VAL A 35 -0.27 4.19 -6.58
C VAL A 35 0.28 3.97 -8.00
N GLU A 36 1.03 2.90 -8.23
CA GLU A 36 1.69 2.65 -9.52
C GLU A 36 0.73 2.18 -10.61
N THR A 37 -0.14 1.21 -10.28
CA THR A 37 -0.92 0.46 -11.26
C THR A 37 -2.37 0.88 -11.36
N ALA A 38 -2.86 1.71 -10.43
CA ALA A 38 -4.27 2.10 -10.40
C ALA A 38 -4.74 2.73 -11.71
N ILE A 39 -5.83 2.17 -12.24
CA ILE A 39 -6.49 2.65 -13.46
C ILE A 39 -7.56 3.71 -13.18
N ALA A 40 -7.97 3.86 -11.91
CA ALA A 40 -8.98 4.80 -11.46
C ALA A 40 -8.43 6.24 -11.43
N SER A 41 -8.28 6.86 -12.60
CA SER A 41 -7.58 8.16 -12.75
C SER A 41 -8.18 9.32 -11.96
N GLY A 42 -9.47 9.23 -11.60
CA GLY A 42 -10.17 10.22 -10.77
C GLY A 42 -9.98 10.02 -9.26
N ALA A 43 -9.33 8.93 -8.83
CA ALA A 43 -9.23 8.59 -7.42
C ALA A 43 -8.42 9.61 -6.63
N SER A 44 -8.91 9.96 -5.44
CA SER A 44 -8.17 10.85 -4.53
C SER A 44 -8.36 10.50 -3.06
N ALA A 45 -7.29 10.67 -2.29
CA ALA A 45 -7.26 10.36 -0.86
C ALA A 45 -6.59 11.49 -0.05
N PRO A 46 -7.01 11.74 1.20
CA PRO A 46 -6.30 12.66 2.08
C PRO A 46 -4.95 12.11 2.57
N GLN A 47 -4.73 10.80 2.43
CA GLN A 47 -3.62 10.09 3.03
C GLN A 47 -2.99 9.10 2.05
N MET A 48 -1.69 8.86 2.24
CA MET A 48 -0.95 7.81 1.55
C MET A 48 -0.26 6.90 2.55
N LEU A 49 -0.27 5.60 2.26
CA LEU A 49 0.59 4.64 2.92
C LEU A 49 1.84 4.45 2.06
N ILE A 50 3.02 4.55 2.67
CA ILE A 50 4.30 4.31 1.99
C ILE A 50 5.20 3.38 2.81
N SER A 51 6.13 2.72 2.13
CA SER A 51 7.18 1.94 2.81
C SER A 51 8.12 2.82 3.65
N ALA A 52 8.71 2.22 4.68
CA ALA A 52 9.76 2.85 5.49
C ALA A 52 10.94 3.36 4.65
N ALA A 53 11.36 2.56 3.66
CA ALA A 53 12.45 2.92 2.76
C ALA A 53 12.10 4.19 1.98
N ARG A 54 10.87 4.30 1.48
CA ARG A 54 10.43 5.51 0.79
C ARG A 54 10.33 6.70 1.74
N ALA A 55 9.76 6.52 2.93
CA ALA A 55 9.72 7.57 3.95
C ALA A 55 11.11 8.11 4.32
N ALA A 56 12.12 7.23 4.38
CA ALA A 56 13.52 7.63 4.61
C ALA A 56 14.08 8.49 3.47
N THR A 57 13.79 8.14 2.21
CA THR A 57 14.20 8.95 1.05
C THR A 57 13.53 10.33 1.03
N LEU A 58 12.27 10.40 1.48
CA LEU A 58 11.51 11.65 1.66
C LEU A 58 11.86 12.42 2.96
N LYS A 59 12.88 11.96 3.70
CA LYS A 59 13.39 12.58 4.94
C LYS A 59 12.35 12.68 6.07
N LEU A 60 11.37 11.78 6.12
CA LEU A 60 10.31 11.79 7.14
C LEU A 60 10.71 11.13 8.47
N ALA A 61 11.84 10.42 8.51
CA ALA A 61 12.32 9.74 9.71
C ALA A 61 12.66 10.70 10.87
N ASN A 62 12.70 12.01 10.62
CA ASN A 62 12.80 13.04 11.66
C ASN A 62 11.47 13.28 12.40
N GLN A 63 10.35 12.74 11.92
CA GLN A 63 9.05 12.79 12.58
C GLN A 63 8.84 11.51 13.40
N ARG A 64 8.38 11.65 14.64
CA ARG A 64 8.19 10.51 15.58
C ARG A 64 7.41 9.36 14.95
N ASP A 65 6.31 9.66 14.27
CA ASP A 65 5.38 8.66 13.73
C ASP A 65 5.95 7.97 12.45
N ALA A 66 7.11 8.39 11.95
CA ALA A 66 7.84 7.76 10.84
C ALA A 66 9.28 7.35 11.21
N ALA A 67 9.65 7.45 12.48
CA ALA A 67 11.03 7.20 12.94
C ALA A 67 11.35 5.71 13.12
N ALA A 68 10.34 4.85 13.27
CA ALA A 68 10.52 3.42 13.49
C ALA A 68 11.10 2.72 12.23
N PRO A 69 12.28 2.07 12.34
CA PRO A 69 12.87 1.36 11.21
C PRO A 69 11.95 0.27 10.66
N HIS A 70 11.88 0.15 9.33
CA HIS A 70 11.09 -0.87 8.63
C HIS A 70 9.57 -0.87 8.93
N ALA A 71 9.05 0.13 9.65
CA ALA A 71 7.62 0.26 9.91
C ALA A 71 6.91 0.94 8.73
N PRO A 72 5.67 0.53 8.40
CA PRO A 72 4.84 1.26 7.45
C PRO A 72 4.66 2.71 7.90
N VAL A 73 4.62 3.65 6.95
CA VAL A 73 4.46 5.08 7.26
C VAL A 73 3.20 5.62 6.59
N LEU A 74 2.29 6.15 7.40
CA LEU A 74 1.11 6.88 6.94
C LEU A 74 1.44 8.37 6.84
N ILE A 75 1.14 8.99 5.71
CA ILE A 75 1.40 10.41 5.48
C ILE A 75 0.14 11.15 5.04
N ALA A 76 0.07 12.44 5.36
CA ALA A 76 -0.85 13.40 4.77
C ALA A 76 -0.09 14.56 4.12
N GLY A 77 -0.66 15.12 3.05
CA GLY A 77 -0.20 16.33 2.38
C GLY A 77 -0.99 17.57 2.79
N GLY A 78 -0.64 18.73 2.22
CA GLY A 78 -1.44 19.95 2.34
C GLY A 78 -2.76 19.89 1.56
N GLU A 79 -2.79 19.10 0.49
CA GLU A 79 -3.97 18.80 -0.33
C GLU A 79 -4.17 17.28 -0.43
N ARG A 80 -5.32 16.86 -0.98
CA ARG A 80 -5.59 15.45 -1.26
C ARG A 80 -4.65 14.96 -2.36
N PHE A 81 -4.21 13.72 -2.24
CA PHE A 81 -3.40 13.04 -3.25
C PHE A 81 -4.30 12.51 -4.36
N GLY A 82 -4.13 12.99 -5.58
CA GLY A 82 -4.52 12.27 -6.79
C GLY A 82 -3.40 11.36 -7.28
N LEU A 83 -3.70 10.38 -8.12
CA LEU A 83 -2.69 9.42 -8.62
C LEU A 83 -1.50 10.10 -9.34
N ARG A 84 -1.76 11.16 -10.10
CA ARG A 84 -0.72 11.93 -10.81
C ARG A 84 0.34 12.49 -9.85
N ASP A 85 -0.08 13.00 -8.70
CA ASP A 85 0.82 13.63 -7.72
C ASP A 85 1.36 12.61 -6.72
N ALA A 86 0.62 11.51 -6.49
CA ALA A 86 1.04 10.40 -5.66
C ALA A 86 2.21 9.60 -6.28
N LEU A 87 2.23 9.43 -7.60
CA LEU A 87 3.26 8.62 -8.27
C LEU A 87 4.69 9.14 -8.03
N PRO A 88 5.00 10.45 -8.23
CA PRO A 88 6.30 11.00 -7.85
C PRO A 88 6.64 10.84 -6.36
N ILE A 89 5.63 10.81 -5.48
CA ILE A 89 5.85 10.57 -4.04
C ILE A 89 6.26 9.11 -3.81
N ALA A 90 5.63 8.17 -4.52
CA ALA A 90 5.91 6.74 -4.39
C ALA A 90 7.23 6.30 -5.04
N ASP A 91 7.59 6.88 -6.19
CA ASP A 91 8.72 6.44 -7.02
C ASP A 91 10.00 7.29 -6.81
N PRO A 92 11.08 6.72 -6.23
CA PRO A 92 12.37 7.40 -6.13
C PRO A 92 12.99 7.82 -7.47
N ALA A 93 12.70 7.11 -8.57
CA ALA A 93 13.26 7.46 -9.88
C ALA A 93 12.77 8.83 -10.38
N LEU A 94 11.61 9.28 -9.89
CA LEU A 94 11.03 10.57 -10.22
C LEU A 94 11.52 11.70 -9.31
N ASP A 95 12.51 11.45 -8.43
CA ASP A 95 12.89 12.42 -7.42
C ASP A 95 13.48 13.70 -7.99
N LEU A 96 14.46 13.58 -8.88
CA LEU A 96 15.17 14.71 -9.49
C LEU A 96 14.27 15.58 -10.37
N GLY A 97 13.26 14.98 -11.00
CA GLY A 97 12.27 15.71 -11.81
C GLY A 97 11.21 16.45 -10.98
N ASN A 98 11.10 16.14 -9.68
CA ASN A 98 10.07 16.68 -8.79
C ASN A 98 10.71 17.14 -7.46
N PRO A 99 11.58 18.15 -7.45
CA PRO A 99 12.40 18.49 -6.29
C PRO A 99 11.61 19.02 -5.08
N LEU A 100 10.40 19.55 -5.29
CA LEU A 100 9.56 20.17 -4.25
C LEU A 100 8.32 19.32 -3.95
N LYS A 101 8.50 18.12 -3.38
CA LYS A 101 7.39 17.28 -2.92
C LYS A 101 6.99 17.65 -1.49
N GLY A 102 5.72 17.96 -1.28
CA GLY A 102 5.18 18.21 0.05
C GLY A 102 5.67 19.53 0.67
N PRO A 103 5.09 19.91 1.82
CA PRO A 103 5.38 19.24 3.08
C PRO A 103 4.47 18.02 3.34
N PHE A 104 5.04 16.97 3.93
CA PHE A 104 4.30 15.81 4.39
C PHE A 104 4.33 15.69 5.91
N LYS A 105 3.20 15.32 6.50
CA LYS A 105 3.08 15.00 7.91
C LYS A 105 2.91 13.49 8.06
N ALA A 106 3.81 12.86 8.81
CA ALA A 106 3.64 11.50 9.28
C ALA A 106 2.51 11.47 10.32
N LEU A 107 1.64 10.47 10.20
CA LEU A 107 0.48 10.29 11.07
C LEU A 107 0.61 8.98 11.84
N THR A 108 -0.01 8.95 13.01
CA THR A 108 -0.15 7.73 13.79
C THR A 108 -0.95 6.70 12.99
N LEU A 109 -0.38 5.50 12.85
CA LEU A 109 -0.99 4.39 12.13
C LEU A 109 -1.67 3.44 13.12
N THR A 110 -2.99 3.31 13.05
CA THR A 110 -3.78 2.48 13.99
C THR A 110 -4.12 1.09 13.45
N TRP A 111 -3.74 0.80 12.20
CA TRP A 111 -4.02 -0.44 11.47
C TRP A 111 -2.73 -1.07 10.92
N GLU A 112 -1.69 -1.16 11.76
CA GLU A 112 -0.34 -1.57 11.36
C GLU A 112 -0.27 -2.94 10.69
N GLU A 113 -1.09 -3.90 11.12
CA GLU A 113 -1.12 -5.26 10.55
C GLU A 113 -1.56 -5.23 9.08
N SER A 114 -2.67 -4.55 8.78
CA SER A 114 -3.16 -4.35 7.41
C SER A 114 -2.16 -3.58 6.55
N ALA A 115 -1.52 -2.55 7.12
CA ALA A 115 -0.50 -1.78 6.42
C ALA A 115 0.71 -2.63 6.02
N ARG A 116 1.20 -3.45 6.94
CA ARG A 116 2.34 -4.35 6.68
C ARG A 116 1.97 -5.40 5.62
N ALA A 117 0.77 -5.97 5.72
CA ALA A 117 0.28 -6.93 4.73
C ALA A 117 0.15 -6.30 3.34
N ALA A 118 -0.40 -5.08 3.22
CA ALA A 118 -0.54 -4.39 1.94
C ALA A 118 0.81 -4.07 1.29
N LEU A 119 1.77 -3.52 2.06
CA LEU A 119 3.11 -3.22 1.55
C LEU A 119 3.85 -4.50 1.10
N GLU A 120 3.67 -5.60 1.81
CA GLU A 120 4.26 -6.88 1.44
C GLU A 120 3.58 -7.51 0.21
N LEU A 121 2.26 -7.40 0.10
CA LEU A 121 1.52 -7.81 -1.11
C LEU A 121 1.99 -7.01 -2.35
N ALA A 122 2.22 -5.70 -2.23
CA ALA A 122 2.80 -4.88 -3.30
C ALA A 122 4.20 -5.38 -3.70
N ARG A 123 5.04 -5.70 -2.71
CA ARG A 123 6.37 -6.27 -2.96
C ARG A 123 6.31 -7.60 -3.71
N ILE A 124 5.40 -8.49 -3.33
CA ILE A 124 5.17 -9.78 -4.02
C ILE A 124 4.59 -9.57 -5.42
N ALA A 125 3.70 -8.58 -5.58
CA ALA A 125 3.14 -8.21 -6.86
C ALA A 125 4.19 -7.62 -7.82
N GLY A 126 5.29 -7.10 -7.28
CA GLY A 126 6.38 -6.48 -8.05
C GLY A 126 6.11 -5.02 -8.40
N ILE A 127 5.31 -4.33 -7.58
CA ILE A 127 4.95 -2.91 -7.75
C ILE A 127 5.48 -2.07 -6.59
N LEU A 128 5.43 -0.76 -6.73
CA LEU A 128 5.80 0.21 -5.70
C LEU A 128 4.95 -0.03 -4.45
N PRO A 129 5.58 -0.17 -3.27
CA PRO A 129 4.88 -0.36 -2.00
C PRO A 129 4.35 0.99 -1.49
N ALA A 130 3.33 1.51 -2.17
CA ALA A 130 2.66 2.76 -1.86
C ALA A 130 1.18 2.73 -2.28
N PHE A 131 0.30 3.28 -1.44
CA PHE A 131 -1.14 3.23 -1.62
C PHE A 131 -1.80 4.57 -1.29
N LEU A 132 -2.87 4.92 -2.01
CA LEU A 132 -3.87 5.87 -1.51
C LEU A 132 -4.71 5.17 -0.43
N VAL A 133 -5.04 5.89 0.64
CA VAL A 133 -5.81 5.37 1.79
C VAL A 133 -7.23 5.93 1.80
N ASP A 134 -8.23 5.05 1.85
CA ASP A 134 -9.66 5.37 1.67
C ASP A 134 -9.94 6.35 0.52
N PRO A 135 -9.45 6.04 -0.70
CA PRO A 135 -9.69 6.89 -1.85
C PRO A 135 -11.18 6.95 -2.21
N VAL A 136 -11.62 8.14 -2.61
CA VAL A 136 -12.87 8.27 -3.38
C VAL A 136 -12.64 7.81 -4.82
N ASP A 137 -13.69 7.36 -5.50
CA ASP A 137 -13.66 6.97 -6.93
C ASP A 137 -12.63 5.89 -7.28
N ALA A 138 -12.38 4.95 -6.37
CA ALA A 138 -11.33 3.93 -6.50
C ALA A 138 -11.71 2.67 -7.29
N GLY A 139 -13.01 2.50 -7.61
CA GLY A 139 -13.54 1.29 -8.23
C GLY A 139 -13.88 0.18 -7.23
N GLU A 140 -14.02 -1.05 -7.73
CA GLU A 140 -14.43 -2.21 -6.95
C GLU A 140 -13.25 -2.86 -6.22
N ALA A 141 -13.38 -3.02 -4.90
CA ALA A 141 -12.30 -3.55 -4.06
C ALA A 141 -12.36 -5.07 -3.90
N VAL A 142 -11.19 -5.68 -3.90
CA VAL A 142 -11.01 -7.09 -3.55
C VAL A 142 -10.81 -7.20 -2.04
N ALA A 143 -11.67 -7.98 -1.39
CA ALA A 143 -11.58 -8.24 0.05
C ALA A 143 -10.33 -9.06 0.37
N VAL A 144 -9.60 -8.67 1.42
CA VAL A 144 -8.39 -9.33 1.88
C VAL A 144 -8.26 -9.25 3.39
N ALA A 145 -7.80 -10.34 4.01
CA ALA A 145 -7.40 -10.34 5.42
C ALA A 145 -5.87 -10.42 5.53
N PRO A 146 -5.25 -9.79 6.56
CA PRO A 146 -3.80 -9.93 6.78
C PRO A 146 -3.34 -11.40 6.93
N SER A 147 -4.21 -12.25 7.48
CA SER A 147 -3.97 -13.69 7.65
C SER A 147 -3.87 -14.47 6.33
N ASP A 148 -4.43 -13.96 5.22
CA ASP A 148 -4.33 -14.58 3.90
C ASP A 148 -2.87 -14.62 3.41
N LEU A 149 -2.12 -13.55 3.67
CA LEU A 149 -0.70 -13.44 3.31
C LEU A 149 0.16 -14.48 4.05
N ALA A 150 -0.12 -14.71 5.33
CA ALA A 150 0.61 -15.72 6.12
C ALA A 150 0.42 -17.13 5.53
N ALA A 151 -0.79 -17.45 5.07
CA ALA A 151 -1.07 -18.73 4.42
C ALA A 151 -0.37 -18.87 3.07
N TYR A 152 -0.25 -17.77 2.30
CA TYR A 152 0.46 -17.75 1.03
C TYR A 152 1.97 -17.99 1.19
N ALA A 153 2.61 -17.33 2.16
CA ALA A 153 4.03 -17.54 2.45
C ALA A 153 4.33 -18.99 2.85
N ASN A 154 3.43 -19.60 3.64
CA ASN A 154 3.56 -21.00 4.06
C ASN A 154 3.38 -22.01 2.92
N ALA A 155 2.55 -21.70 1.91
CA ALA A 155 2.35 -22.56 0.74
C ALA A 155 3.62 -22.69 -0.14
N GLY A 156 4.46 -21.66 -0.15
CA GLY A 156 5.73 -21.64 -0.89
C GLY A 156 6.96 -22.04 -0.07
N ALA A 157 6.80 -22.43 1.20
CA ALA A 157 7.92 -22.80 2.07
C ALA A 157 8.60 -24.08 1.56
N LEU A 158 9.76 -23.91 0.93
CA LEU A 158 10.65 -25.02 0.57
C LEU A 158 11.11 -25.73 1.84
N ARG A 159 10.68 -26.99 2.02
CA ARG A 159 11.32 -27.90 2.98
C ARG A 159 12.60 -28.40 2.35
N ILE A 160 13.72 -27.93 2.87
CA ILE A 160 15.00 -28.61 2.67
C ILE A 160 14.98 -29.81 3.61
N ILE A 161 14.96 -31.02 3.02
CA ILE A 161 15.09 -32.30 3.71
C ILE A 161 16.53 -32.81 3.54
#